data_AF-A0A7D5S7K9-F1
#
_entry.id   AF-A0A7D5S7K9-F1
#
_cell.length_a   1.000
_cell.length_b   1.000
_cell.length_c   1.000
_cell.angle_alpha   90.00
_cell.angle_beta   90.00
_cell.angle_gamma   90.00
#
_symmetry.space_group_name_H-M   'P 1'
#
loop_
_entity.id
_entity.type
_entity.pdbx_description
1 polymer ?
#
loop_
_entity_poly.entity_id
_entity_poly.type
_entity_poly.pdbx_seq_one_letter_code
_entity_poly.pdbx_strand_id
1 'polypeptide(L)'
;MKQLQIGVPNNSSPGNTFNNLNNGIYITNTNTTLSSTIELYNNSFSNIEDNTLSSLFPEADKINNCYQSPMGAAIFSHFGGSPLSNGGISLKVQNTISANTTTTFTNCDKGIVSNQTSLTAKHLGMNNVLMGIMCGFTDNRSYTIQNNQLDNVFIGVQLYGQNLNSTIKYNTINCNLHPNGIVTASGMGTPLFWPKGIEIWNFNSIADDGMQVNLNTINIPHYAGVGISLANTGDRTSAQTNVIQLSNTNVTPIVCAGSTQLIGIGTVNSNNTGINDNSINANTYSQTAPEIRDDISGILLHKSQNNYLKCNMVSGSRFGLVAINNCGTNPLAIQGNIVYNSVLGWLMRHLGDEGTLGDVGDNANDNNNQFTGVTPAAKVFKFCEQSDGKVIFTNAIQGNESKSYNINTGAE
;
A
#
# COMPACT_ATOMS: atom_id res chain seq x y z
N MET A 1 17.52 10.96 -29.10
CA MET A 1 17.46 10.83 -27.62
C MET A 1 18.24 11.98 -27.03
N LYS A 2 17.68 12.73 -26.07
CA LYS A 2 18.42 13.77 -25.34
C LYS A 2 18.76 13.25 -23.94
N GLN A 3 19.97 13.51 -23.46
CA GLN A 3 20.40 13.11 -22.12
C GLN A 3 20.86 14.35 -21.34
N LEU A 4 20.44 14.42 -20.08
CA LEU A 4 20.95 15.39 -19.11
C LEU A 4 21.37 14.63 -17.86
N GLN A 5 22.54 14.97 -17.34
CA GLN A 5 23.06 14.44 -16.09
C GLN A 5 23.33 15.58 -15.12
N ILE A 6 22.85 15.46 -13.89
CA ILE A 6 23.08 16.40 -12.79
C ILE A 6 23.69 15.64 -11.63
N GLY A 7 24.95 15.94 -11.32
CA GLY A 7 25.79 15.15 -10.43
C GLY A 7 26.69 14.16 -11.19
N VAL A 8 27.47 13.37 -10.46
CA VAL A 8 28.47 12.47 -11.05
C VAL A 8 28.19 11.03 -10.63
N PRO A 9 27.89 10.11 -11.58
CA PRO A 9 27.71 8.69 -11.27
C PRO A 9 29.01 8.10 -10.72
N ASN A 10 28.89 7.13 -9.81
CA ASN A 10 30.02 6.43 -9.17
C ASN A 10 30.97 7.32 -8.33
N ASN A 11 30.60 8.58 -8.07
CA ASN A 11 31.27 9.43 -7.11
C ASN A 11 30.45 9.45 -5.81
N SER A 12 31.08 9.27 -4.64
CA SER A 12 30.41 9.40 -3.34
C SER A 12 30.25 10.84 -2.87
N SER A 13 30.88 11.80 -3.56
CA SER A 13 30.80 13.21 -3.23
C SER A 13 29.36 13.72 -3.36
N PRO A 14 28.90 14.58 -2.44
CA PRO A 14 27.62 15.27 -2.57
C PRO A 14 27.51 15.95 -3.94
N GLY A 15 26.32 15.86 -4.54
CA GLY A 15 25.94 16.57 -5.75
C GLY A 15 25.52 18.00 -5.45
N ASN A 16 24.48 18.48 -6.13
CA ASN A 16 23.93 19.83 -5.91
C ASN A 16 22.99 19.84 -4.70
N THR A 17 22.86 21.01 -4.06
CA THR A 17 21.92 21.24 -2.97
C THR A 17 20.85 22.25 -3.37
N PHE A 18 19.59 21.90 -3.15
CA PHE A 18 18.42 22.74 -3.36
C PHE A 18 17.73 22.98 -2.02
N ASN A 19 17.61 24.23 -1.58
CA ASN A 19 17.12 24.55 -0.24
C ASN A 19 16.23 25.79 -0.23
N ASN A 20 15.13 25.76 0.55
CA ASN A 20 14.20 26.89 0.74
C ASN A 20 13.60 27.40 -0.57
N LEU A 21 13.04 26.48 -1.37
CA LEU A 21 12.41 26.79 -2.66
C LEU A 21 10.95 26.34 -2.66
N ASN A 22 10.10 27.00 -3.45
CA ASN A 22 8.72 26.54 -3.65
C ASN A 22 8.65 25.23 -4.46
N ASN A 23 9.67 24.94 -5.26
CA ASN A 23 9.87 23.67 -5.96
C ASN A 23 11.37 23.47 -6.22
N GLY A 24 11.83 22.22 -6.24
CA GLY A 24 13.20 21.88 -6.62
C GLY A 24 13.34 21.82 -8.15
N ILE A 25 13.56 20.61 -8.69
CA ILE A 25 13.74 20.42 -10.14
C ILE A 25 12.39 20.09 -10.79
N TYR A 26 11.96 20.95 -11.72
CA TYR A 26 10.81 20.69 -12.58
C TYR A 26 11.26 20.28 -13.99
N ILE A 27 10.90 19.07 -14.41
CA ILE A 27 11.24 18.48 -15.70
C ILE A 27 9.96 18.32 -16.50
N THR A 28 9.90 18.95 -17.67
CA THR A 28 8.76 18.80 -18.58
C THR A 28 9.21 18.48 -20.00
N ASN A 29 8.45 17.63 -20.68
CA ASN A 29 8.58 17.38 -22.11
C ASN A 29 7.18 17.24 -22.70
N THR A 30 6.84 18.14 -23.63
CA THR A 30 5.56 18.13 -24.35
C THR A 30 5.68 17.54 -25.76
N ASN A 31 6.89 17.17 -26.19
CA ASN A 31 7.12 16.62 -27.53
C ASN A 31 6.87 15.11 -27.53
N THR A 32 5.81 14.70 -28.23
CA THR A 32 5.31 13.31 -28.32
C THR A 32 6.25 12.34 -29.06
N THR A 33 7.29 12.84 -29.71
CA THR A 33 8.25 12.04 -30.50
C THR A 33 9.64 11.96 -29.86
N LEU A 34 9.94 12.86 -28.93
CA LEU A 34 11.26 12.92 -28.30
C LEU A 34 11.30 12.13 -27.00
N SER A 35 12.24 11.20 -26.95
CA SER A 35 12.64 10.52 -25.71
C SER A 35 13.83 11.23 -25.07
N SER A 36 13.71 11.48 -23.77
CA SER A 36 14.72 12.12 -22.94
C SER A 36 15.07 11.25 -21.74
N THR A 37 16.35 11.20 -21.38
CA THR A 37 16.82 10.57 -20.14
C THR A 37 17.42 11.64 -19.24
N ILE A 38 16.92 11.74 -18.01
CA ILE A 38 17.42 12.67 -17.00
C ILE A 38 17.96 11.86 -15.83
N GLU A 39 19.21 12.10 -15.47
CA GLU A 39 19.89 11.33 -14.42
C GLU A 39 20.39 12.28 -13.32
N LEU A 40 19.92 12.06 -12.10
CA LEU A 40 20.19 12.88 -10.92
C LEU A 40 20.94 12.01 -9.90
N TYR A 41 22.19 12.38 -9.61
CA TYR A 41 23.07 11.64 -8.70
C TYR A 41 23.49 12.46 -7.49
N ASN A 42 23.28 11.91 -6.29
CA ASN A 42 23.71 12.47 -4.99
C ASN A 42 23.26 13.91 -4.69
N ASN A 43 22.17 14.40 -5.30
CA ASN A 43 21.68 15.76 -5.04
C ASN A 43 20.86 15.79 -3.74
N SER A 44 20.93 16.86 -2.97
CA SER A 44 20.13 17.05 -1.75
C SER A 44 19.04 18.11 -1.93
N PHE A 45 17.88 17.86 -1.34
CA PHE A 45 16.70 18.71 -1.39
C PHE A 45 16.17 18.92 0.02
N SER A 46 16.04 20.18 0.44
CA SER A 46 15.57 20.50 1.79
C SER A 46 14.61 21.68 1.82
N ASN A 47 13.59 21.63 2.68
CA ASN A 47 12.65 22.72 2.90
C ASN A 47 11.98 23.16 1.57
N ILE A 48 11.38 22.20 0.88
CA ILE A 48 10.68 22.39 -0.40
C ILE A 48 9.18 22.22 -0.15
N GLU A 49 8.48 23.32 0.09
CA GLU A 49 7.10 23.31 0.58
C GLU A 49 6.23 24.27 -0.22
N ASP A 50 4.98 23.88 -0.46
CA ASP A 50 3.92 24.75 -0.97
C ASP A 50 3.28 25.52 0.19
N ASN A 51 3.81 26.73 0.40
CA ASN A 51 3.32 27.68 1.40
C ASN A 51 2.26 28.65 0.86
N THR A 52 1.72 28.38 -0.34
CA THR A 52 0.74 29.28 -0.99
C THR A 52 -0.71 28.89 -0.76
N LEU A 53 -0.95 27.69 -0.22
CA LEU A 53 -2.29 27.19 0.08
C LEU A 53 -2.87 27.91 1.31
N SER A 54 -4.04 28.52 1.13
CA SER A 54 -4.75 29.26 2.19
C SER A 54 -6.03 28.54 2.66
N SER A 55 -6.21 27.27 2.30
CA SER A 55 -7.40 26.51 2.68
C SER A 55 -7.37 26.10 4.15
N LEU A 56 -8.51 25.66 4.66
CA LEU A 56 -8.62 25.12 6.03
C LEU A 56 -7.88 23.78 6.21
N PHE A 57 -7.55 23.09 5.12
CA PHE A 57 -6.96 21.75 5.11
C PHE A 57 -5.79 21.67 4.10
N PRO A 58 -4.70 22.41 4.34
CA PRO A 58 -3.64 22.57 3.34
C PRO A 58 -2.96 21.24 2.98
N GLU A 59 -2.79 20.30 3.92
CA GLU A 59 -2.20 18.99 3.63
C GLU A 59 -3.09 18.12 2.73
N ALA A 60 -4.42 18.19 2.92
CA ALA A 60 -5.35 17.49 2.03
C ALA A 60 -5.27 18.05 0.60
N ASP A 61 -5.15 19.37 0.45
CA ASP A 61 -4.98 20.02 -0.84
C ASP A 61 -3.64 19.68 -1.50
N LYS A 62 -2.55 19.58 -0.73
CA LYS A 62 -1.24 19.11 -1.22
C LYS A 62 -1.35 17.71 -1.81
N ILE A 63 -2.05 16.79 -1.13
CA ILE A 63 -2.27 15.42 -1.57
C ILE A 63 -3.15 15.39 -2.84
N ASN A 64 -4.28 16.09 -2.83
CA ASN A 64 -5.20 16.14 -3.97
C ASN A 64 -4.56 16.71 -5.24
N ASN A 65 -3.63 17.67 -5.09
CA ASN A 65 -2.92 18.31 -6.20
C ASN A 65 -1.54 17.69 -6.48
N CYS A 66 -1.26 16.49 -5.95
CA CYS A 66 0.06 15.83 -6.04
C CYS A 66 0.63 15.83 -7.46
N TYR A 67 -0.18 15.40 -8.44
CA TYR A 67 0.23 15.25 -9.85
C TYR A 67 -0.07 16.46 -10.74
N GLN A 68 -0.67 17.52 -10.19
CA GLN A 68 -1.13 18.69 -10.95
C GLN A 68 -0.21 19.90 -10.80
N SER A 69 0.56 19.97 -9.71
CA SER A 69 1.44 21.10 -9.40
C SER A 69 2.85 20.64 -9.00
N PRO A 70 3.91 21.27 -9.54
CA PRO A 70 5.28 21.05 -9.09
C PRO A 70 5.59 21.71 -7.74
N MET A 71 4.68 22.53 -7.20
CA MET A 71 4.88 23.18 -5.90
C MET A 71 4.98 22.14 -4.78
N GLY A 72 5.89 22.40 -3.84
CA GLY A 72 6.26 21.50 -2.75
C GLY A 72 7.04 20.25 -3.18
N ALA A 73 7.32 20.07 -4.48
CA ALA A 73 8.07 18.91 -4.96
C ALA A 73 9.56 19.19 -5.05
N ALA A 74 10.37 18.33 -4.43
CA ALA A 74 11.82 18.34 -4.62
C ALA A 74 12.18 17.96 -6.07
N ILE A 75 11.54 16.93 -6.62
CA ILE A 75 11.63 16.61 -8.05
C ILE A 75 10.22 16.38 -8.59
N PHE A 76 9.86 17.10 -9.65
CA PHE A 76 8.62 16.89 -10.38
C PHE A 76 8.93 16.65 -11.85
N SER A 77 8.58 15.48 -12.37
CA SER A 77 8.74 15.13 -13.77
C SER A 77 7.40 14.86 -14.41
N HIS A 78 7.12 15.56 -15.52
CA HIS A 78 5.87 15.42 -16.25
C HIS A 78 6.12 15.32 -17.75
N PHE A 79 5.51 14.33 -18.37
CA PHE A 79 5.42 14.24 -19.81
C PHE A 79 4.00 14.63 -20.25
N GLY A 80 3.90 15.68 -21.06
CA GLY A 80 2.61 16.22 -21.52
C GLY A 80 2.08 15.60 -22.82
N GLY A 81 2.74 14.57 -23.33
CA GLY A 81 2.28 13.82 -24.50
C GLY A 81 1.23 12.76 -24.16
N SER A 82 0.65 12.09 -25.16
CA SER A 82 -0.25 10.95 -24.90
C SER A 82 0.49 9.82 -24.18
N PRO A 83 -0.13 9.11 -23.21
CA PRO A 83 0.49 7.99 -22.50
C PRO A 83 1.02 6.88 -23.41
N LEU A 84 0.45 6.72 -24.61
CA LEU A 84 0.84 5.71 -25.60
C LEU A 84 1.86 6.20 -26.64
N SER A 85 2.38 7.42 -26.50
CA SER A 85 3.30 7.98 -27.49
C SER A 85 4.72 7.41 -27.38
N ASN A 86 5.42 7.35 -28.52
CA ASN A 86 6.80 6.85 -28.62
C ASN A 86 7.83 7.74 -27.88
N GLY A 87 7.45 8.96 -27.51
CA GLY A 87 8.22 9.86 -26.67
C GLY A 87 8.06 9.58 -25.18
N GLY A 88 8.91 10.23 -24.38
CA GLY A 88 8.80 10.10 -22.93
C GLY A 88 10.00 10.68 -22.19
N ILE A 89 9.91 10.65 -20.86
CA ILE A 89 11.02 10.93 -19.97
C ILE A 89 11.33 9.65 -19.18
N SER A 90 12.59 9.26 -19.19
CA SER A 90 13.16 8.31 -18.23
C SER A 90 13.93 9.11 -17.18
N LEU A 91 13.39 9.15 -15.97
CA LEU A 91 14.01 9.81 -14.83
C LEU A 91 14.76 8.76 -13.99
N LYS A 92 16.03 9.03 -13.70
CA LYS A 92 16.82 8.25 -12.74
C LYS A 92 17.25 9.16 -11.60
N VAL A 93 16.86 8.82 -10.38
CA VAL A 93 17.27 9.51 -9.15
C VAL A 93 17.95 8.49 -8.27
N GLN A 94 19.25 8.65 -8.06
CA GLN A 94 20.03 7.65 -7.36
C GLN A 94 21.11 8.29 -6.49
N ASN A 95 21.37 7.69 -5.33
CA ASN A 95 22.66 7.88 -4.67
C ASN A 95 23.58 6.71 -4.98
N THR A 96 24.88 6.99 -4.99
CA THR A 96 25.87 5.91 -5.01
C THR A 96 25.87 5.16 -3.69
N ILE A 97 26.11 3.85 -3.70
CA ILE A 97 26.12 2.98 -2.50
C ILE A 97 27.14 3.48 -1.44
N SER A 98 28.20 4.16 -1.89
CA SER A 98 29.25 4.77 -1.06
C SER A 98 28.91 6.17 -0.53
N ALA A 99 27.92 6.86 -1.11
CA ALA A 99 27.38 8.08 -0.54
C ALA A 99 26.37 7.66 0.52
N ASN A 100 26.74 7.81 1.79
CA ASN A 100 25.87 7.58 2.95
C ASN A 100 24.42 7.99 2.66
N THR A 101 23.46 7.18 3.12
CA THR A 101 21.99 7.38 3.04
C THR A 101 21.49 8.60 3.82
N THR A 102 22.38 9.54 4.17
CA THR A 102 22.10 10.80 4.85
C THR A 102 21.21 11.68 3.98
N THR A 103 19.90 11.49 4.15
CA THR A 103 18.77 12.35 3.77
C THR A 103 18.98 13.20 2.51
N THR A 104 18.62 12.58 1.38
CA THR A 104 18.54 13.20 0.05
C THR A 104 17.36 14.17 -0.05
N PHE A 105 16.30 13.92 0.70
CA PHE A 105 15.09 14.73 0.77
C PHE A 105 14.73 14.98 2.23
N THR A 106 14.52 16.24 2.63
CA THR A 106 14.17 16.61 4.01
C THR A 106 13.18 17.75 4.06
N ASN A 107 12.11 17.63 4.84
CA ASN A 107 11.08 18.68 4.96
C ASN A 107 10.57 19.11 3.58
N CYS A 108 10.00 18.16 2.84
CA CYS A 108 9.42 18.43 1.53
C CYS A 108 7.97 17.98 1.52
N ASP A 109 7.09 18.68 0.82
CA ASP A 109 5.71 18.15 0.67
C ASP A 109 5.72 16.90 -0.21
N LYS A 110 6.53 16.90 -1.28
CA LYS A 110 6.65 15.79 -2.22
C LYS A 110 8.13 15.51 -2.48
N GLY A 111 8.57 14.26 -2.30
CA GLY A 111 9.95 13.85 -2.59
C GLY A 111 10.19 13.78 -4.10
N ILE A 112 9.61 12.76 -4.74
CA ILE A 112 9.67 12.58 -6.20
C ILE A 112 8.26 12.41 -6.72
N VAL A 113 7.89 13.25 -7.69
CA VAL A 113 6.66 13.08 -8.47
C VAL A 113 7.02 12.75 -9.92
N SER A 114 6.49 11.64 -10.41
CA SER A 114 6.69 11.10 -11.75
C SER A 114 5.32 10.97 -12.42
N ASN A 115 4.96 11.86 -13.33
CA ASN A 115 3.65 11.89 -13.98
C ASN A 115 3.78 11.60 -15.48
N GLN A 116 3.31 10.43 -15.93
CA GLN A 116 3.49 9.90 -17.30
C GLN A 116 4.96 9.68 -17.71
N THR A 117 5.84 9.45 -16.73
CA THR A 117 7.28 9.28 -16.93
C THR A 117 7.78 8.00 -16.25
N SER A 118 8.80 7.35 -16.81
CA SER A 118 9.43 6.19 -16.15
C SER A 118 10.40 6.64 -15.08
N LEU A 119 10.50 5.89 -13.98
CA LEU A 119 11.32 6.26 -12.83
C LEU A 119 12.22 5.10 -12.37
N THR A 120 13.49 5.41 -12.15
CA THR A 120 14.39 4.61 -11.32
C THR A 120 14.76 5.42 -10.08
N ALA A 121 14.34 4.99 -8.90
CA ALA A 121 14.62 5.62 -7.62
C ALA A 121 15.38 4.65 -6.71
N LYS A 122 16.67 4.94 -6.43
CA LYS A 122 17.55 4.00 -5.71
C LYS A 122 18.41 4.65 -4.64
N HIS A 123 18.54 3.98 -3.49
CA HIS A 123 19.47 4.39 -2.42
C HIS A 123 19.18 5.79 -1.86
N LEU A 124 17.92 6.21 -1.89
CA LEU A 124 17.50 7.55 -1.46
C LEU A 124 17.12 7.53 0.03
N GLY A 125 17.49 8.59 0.74
CA GLY A 125 16.98 8.88 2.08
C GLY A 125 15.95 10.01 2.02
N MET A 126 14.74 9.78 2.53
CA MET A 126 13.69 10.79 2.67
C MET A 126 13.32 10.91 4.15
N ASN A 127 13.24 12.12 4.69
CA ASN A 127 12.82 12.37 6.05
C ASN A 127 11.85 13.54 6.12
N ASN A 128 10.73 13.37 6.82
CA ASN A 128 9.70 14.40 6.98
C ASN A 128 9.19 14.85 5.60
N VAL A 129 8.71 13.88 4.84
CA VAL A 129 8.19 14.10 3.49
C VAL A 129 6.75 13.62 3.43
N LEU A 130 5.79 14.53 3.24
CA LEU A 130 4.37 14.17 3.26
C LEU A 130 4.06 13.06 2.23
N MET A 131 4.55 13.22 1.00
CA MET A 131 4.43 12.24 -0.08
C MET A 131 5.81 11.84 -0.62
N GLY A 132 6.25 10.60 -0.37
CA GLY A 132 7.60 10.13 -0.72
C GLY A 132 7.86 10.02 -2.23
N ILE A 133 7.45 8.91 -2.84
CA ILE A 133 7.61 8.65 -4.28
C ILE A 133 6.23 8.43 -4.90
N MET A 134 5.79 9.41 -5.69
CA MET A 134 4.44 9.47 -6.25
C MET A 134 4.53 9.33 -7.77
N CYS A 135 3.95 8.25 -8.30
CA CYS A 135 3.98 7.91 -9.72
C CYS A 135 2.54 7.89 -10.26
N GLY A 136 2.20 8.87 -11.09
CA GLY A 136 0.86 9.05 -11.64
C GLY A 136 0.81 8.78 -13.13
N PHE A 137 -0.33 8.30 -13.60
CA PHE A 137 -0.57 7.94 -15.00
C PHE A 137 0.54 7.04 -15.54
N THR A 138 0.70 5.89 -14.89
CA THR A 138 1.84 4.99 -15.08
C THR A 138 1.78 4.15 -16.37
N ASP A 139 0.77 4.36 -17.21
CA ASP A 139 0.49 3.57 -18.41
C ASP A 139 1.73 3.40 -19.31
N ASN A 140 2.12 2.14 -19.59
CA ASN A 140 3.30 1.80 -20.39
C ASN A 140 4.62 2.42 -19.92
N ARG A 141 4.71 2.84 -18.65
CA ARG A 141 5.94 3.31 -18.02
C ARG A 141 6.45 2.27 -17.02
N SER A 142 7.77 2.24 -16.84
CA SER A 142 8.43 1.30 -15.93
C SER A 142 8.99 2.02 -14.70
N TYR A 143 8.88 1.33 -13.56
CA TYR A 143 9.27 1.86 -12.26
C TYR A 143 10.17 0.86 -11.55
N THR A 144 11.33 1.34 -11.10
CA THR A 144 12.26 0.57 -10.26
C THR A 144 12.55 1.40 -9.02
N ILE A 145 11.92 1.04 -7.90
CA ILE A 145 12.02 1.74 -6.63
C ILE A 145 12.67 0.79 -5.63
N GLN A 146 13.96 0.98 -5.34
CA GLN A 146 14.69 0.01 -4.53
C GLN A 146 15.71 0.60 -3.55
N ASN A 147 15.89 -0.08 -2.42
CA ASN A 147 16.88 0.26 -1.40
C ASN A 147 16.73 1.70 -0.87
N ASN A 148 15.50 2.21 -0.77
CA ASN A 148 15.26 3.56 -0.24
C ASN A 148 14.83 3.49 1.23
N GLN A 149 15.18 4.52 1.98
CA GLN A 149 14.75 4.74 3.36
C GLN A 149 13.83 5.97 3.38
N LEU A 150 12.54 5.74 3.63
CA LEU A 150 11.50 6.75 3.68
C LEU A 150 11.02 6.87 5.12
N ASP A 151 11.62 7.80 5.85
CA ASP A 151 11.31 8.04 7.26
C ASP A 151 10.35 9.20 7.44
N ASN A 152 9.42 9.05 8.39
CA ASN A 152 8.46 10.08 8.73
C ASN A 152 7.73 10.61 7.48
N VAL A 153 7.04 9.70 6.79
CA VAL A 153 6.20 10.01 5.61
C VAL A 153 4.71 9.83 5.94
N PHE A 154 3.81 10.31 5.08
CA PHE A 154 2.37 9.98 5.17
C PHE A 154 1.97 8.96 4.08
N ILE A 155 2.41 9.19 2.84
CA ILE A 155 2.37 8.21 1.75
C ILE A 155 3.80 7.88 1.36
N GLY A 156 4.20 6.61 1.47
CA GLY A 156 5.55 6.18 1.12
C GLY A 156 5.76 6.12 -0.39
N VAL A 157 5.11 5.16 -1.04
CA VAL A 157 5.17 4.97 -2.50
C VAL A 157 3.76 4.81 -3.06
N GLN A 158 3.44 5.53 -4.14
CA GLN A 158 2.16 5.37 -4.85
C GLN A 158 2.40 5.20 -6.35
N LEU A 159 1.77 4.21 -6.97
CA LEU A 159 1.68 4.05 -8.42
C LEU A 159 0.21 4.01 -8.83
N TYR A 160 -0.20 4.94 -9.69
CA TYR A 160 -1.56 5.09 -10.21
C TYR A 160 -1.58 4.97 -11.74
N GLY A 161 -2.20 3.91 -12.27
CA GLY A 161 -2.29 3.60 -13.71
C GLY A 161 -1.80 2.19 -14.07
N GLN A 162 -1.66 1.88 -15.36
CA GLN A 162 -1.28 0.55 -15.85
C GLN A 162 0.24 0.43 -16.15
N ASN A 163 1.04 0.18 -15.11
CA ASN A 163 2.50 0.17 -15.24
C ASN A 163 3.06 -1.04 -15.99
N LEU A 164 4.12 -0.83 -16.77
CA LEU A 164 4.86 -1.92 -17.40
C LEU A 164 5.94 -2.46 -16.44
N ASN A 165 5.94 -3.77 -16.17
CA ASN A 165 7.02 -4.54 -15.54
C ASN A 165 7.83 -3.75 -14.48
N SER A 166 7.18 -3.44 -13.36
CA SER A 166 7.68 -2.55 -12.32
C SER A 166 7.96 -3.28 -11.02
N THR A 167 8.88 -2.72 -10.23
CA THR A 167 9.35 -3.32 -8.98
C THR A 167 9.51 -2.29 -7.87
N ILE A 168 9.04 -2.64 -6.68
CA ILE A 168 9.24 -1.91 -5.44
C ILE A 168 9.86 -2.88 -4.43
N LYS A 169 11.15 -2.75 -4.13
CA LYS A 169 11.85 -3.73 -3.30
C LYS A 169 12.93 -3.20 -2.37
N TYR A 170 13.14 -3.87 -1.24
CA TYR A 170 14.16 -3.51 -0.27
C TYR A 170 14.04 -2.08 0.27
N ASN A 171 12.83 -1.51 0.30
CA ASN A 171 12.61 -0.20 0.89
C ASN A 171 12.22 -0.36 2.36
N THR A 172 12.67 0.59 3.18
CA THR A 172 12.17 0.79 4.54
C THR A 172 11.28 2.02 4.54
N ILE A 173 10.02 1.87 4.95
CA ILE A 173 9.01 2.93 4.91
C ILE A 173 8.40 3.07 6.31
N ASN A 174 8.64 4.21 6.95
CA ASN A 174 8.09 4.54 8.26
C ASN A 174 7.08 5.68 8.10
N CYS A 175 5.79 5.33 8.04
CA CYS A 175 4.74 6.33 7.91
C CYS A 175 4.41 6.87 9.30
N ASN A 176 5.07 7.93 9.77
CA ASN A 176 4.88 8.50 11.12
C ASN A 176 4.14 9.84 11.13
N LEU A 177 3.90 10.45 9.96
CA LEU A 177 3.24 11.75 9.85
C LEU A 177 1.74 11.63 10.04
N HIS A 178 1.14 12.69 10.60
CA HIS A 178 -0.31 12.83 10.80
C HIS A 178 -0.97 11.59 11.42
N PRO A 179 -0.63 11.22 12.68
CA PRO A 179 -1.08 9.99 13.32
C PRO A 179 -2.60 9.86 13.51
N ASN A 180 -3.32 10.98 13.45
CA ASN A 180 -4.77 11.06 13.56
C ASN A 180 -5.47 11.19 12.19
N GLY A 181 -4.74 10.95 11.11
CA GLY A 181 -5.21 11.18 9.74
C GLY A 181 -5.17 12.65 9.34
N ILE A 182 -5.40 12.90 8.06
CA ILE A 182 -5.50 14.25 7.50
C ILE A 182 -6.96 14.53 7.18
N VAL A 183 -7.49 15.60 7.77
CA VAL A 183 -8.87 16.05 7.57
C VAL A 183 -9.06 16.57 6.14
N THR A 184 -10.12 16.13 5.45
CA THR A 184 -10.37 16.55 4.06
C THR A 184 -11.59 17.47 3.89
N ALA A 185 -12.42 17.63 4.93
CA ALA A 185 -13.60 18.51 4.93
C ALA A 185 -14.02 18.87 6.37
N SER A 186 -14.93 19.82 6.55
CA SER A 186 -15.52 20.14 7.87
C SER A 186 -16.92 19.52 8.04
N GLY A 187 -17.21 18.89 9.18
CA GLY A 187 -18.56 18.40 9.53
C GLY A 187 -18.56 17.11 10.37
N MET A 188 -19.68 16.74 10.99
CA MET A 188 -19.80 15.44 11.69
C MET A 188 -19.56 14.28 10.71
N GLY A 189 -18.73 13.30 11.10
CA GLY A 189 -18.34 12.18 10.23
C GLY A 189 -17.27 12.56 9.18
N THR A 190 -16.40 13.51 9.53
CA THR A 190 -15.39 14.07 8.64
C THR A 190 -14.57 12.99 7.91
N PRO A 191 -14.51 13.00 6.56
CA PRO A 191 -13.62 12.12 5.82
C PRO A 191 -12.16 12.45 6.13
N LEU A 192 -11.38 11.40 6.37
CA LEU A 192 -9.94 11.46 6.68
C LEU A 192 -9.17 10.71 5.60
N PHE A 193 -8.05 11.28 5.18
CA PHE A 193 -7.00 10.46 4.58
C PHE A 193 -6.25 9.73 5.68
N TRP A 194 -5.88 8.48 5.37
CA TRP A 194 -5.07 7.64 6.21
C TRP A 194 -3.74 7.33 5.54
N PRO A 195 -2.67 7.14 6.34
CA PRO A 195 -1.34 6.88 5.82
C PRO A 195 -1.28 5.56 5.06
N LYS A 196 -0.44 5.52 4.02
CA LYS A 196 -0.22 4.34 3.18
C LYS A 196 1.28 4.10 2.98
N GLY A 197 1.75 2.88 3.26
CA GLY A 197 3.13 2.52 3.00
C GLY A 197 3.40 2.44 1.49
N ILE A 198 2.72 1.50 0.82
CA ILE A 198 2.76 1.31 -0.62
C ILE A 198 1.32 1.24 -1.15
N GLU A 199 1.02 2.03 -2.17
CA GLU A 199 -0.27 1.99 -2.87
C GLU A 199 -0.08 1.73 -4.35
N ILE A 200 -0.69 0.66 -4.84
CA ILE A 200 -0.81 0.34 -6.26
C ILE A 200 -2.29 0.44 -6.62
N TRP A 201 -2.60 1.28 -7.60
CA TRP A 201 -3.96 1.42 -8.10
C TRP A 201 -3.96 1.47 -9.63
N ASN A 202 -4.43 0.38 -10.23
CA ASN A 202 -4.58 0.24 -11.67
C ASN A 202 -5.96 0.70 -12.15
N PHE A 203 -6.13 1.04 -13.42
CA PHE A 203 -7.44 1.45 -13.94
C PHE A 203 -8.45 0.30 -14.06
N ASN A 204 -7.95 -0.93 -14.24
CA ASN A 204 -8.75 -2.14 -14.33
C ASN A 204 -7.93 -3.36 -13.88
N SER A 205 -8.63 -4.40 -13.41
CA SER A 205 -8.08 -5.64 -12.84
C SER A 205 -7.75 -6.75 -13.84
N ILE A 206 -7.74 -6.42 -15.14
CA ILE A 206 -7.51 -7.38 -16.24
C ILE A 206 -6.14 -7.11 -16.89
N ALA A 207 -5.45 -6.03 -16.51
CA ALA A 207 -4.19 -5.67 -17.12
C ALA A 207 -3.07 -6.66 -16.76
N ASP A 208 -2.33 -7.09 -17.79
CA ASP A 208 -1.20 -8.02 -17.74
C ASP A 208 0.09 -7.32 -17.27
N ASP A 209 -0.06 -6.40 -16.31
CA ASP A 209 0.99 -5.52 -15.84
C ASP A 209 1.81 -6.20 -14.74
N GLY A 210 3.08 -6.46 -15.05
CA GLY A 210 4.02 -6.98 -14.07
C GLY A 210 4.27 -5.97 -12.95
N MET A 211 3.86 -6.28 -11.73
CA MET A 211 4.18 -5.50 -10.53
C MET A 211 4.66 -6.43 -9.42
N GLN A 212 5.85 -6.15 -8.89
CA GLN A 212 6.37 -6.87 -7.73
C GLN A 212 6.66 -5.91 -6.58
N VAL A 213 5.94 -6.11 -5.48
CA VAL A 213 6.19 -5.45 -4.20
C VAL A 213 6.86 -6.48 -3.29
N ASN A 214 8.19 -6.43 -3.18
CA ASN A 214 8.96 -7.52 -2.57
C ASN A 214 9.99 -7.06 -1.55
N LEU A 215 10.13 -7.75 -0.41
CA LEU A 215 11.20 -7.52 0.57
C LEU A 215 11.22 -6.07 1.10
N ASN A 216 10.06 -5.42 1.23
CA ASN A 216 9.96 -4.11 1.88
C ASN A 216 9.66 -4.28 3.37
N THR A 217 10.15 -3.34 4.19
CA THR A 217 9.76 -3.19 5.60
C THR A 217 8.92 -1.94 5.74
N ILE A 218 7.69 -2.07 6.23
CA ILE A 218 6.73 -0.97 6.35
C ILE A 218 6.26 -0.89 7.80
N ASN A 219 6.28 0.30 8.37
CA ASN A 219 5.76 0.56 9.71
C ASN A 219 4.65 1.62 9.66
N ILE A 220 3.49 1.27 10.21
CA ILE A 220 2.33 2.16 10.37
C ILE A 220 2.00 2.23 11.88
N PRO A 221 2.59 3.18 12.63
CA PRO A 221 2.34 3.34 14.05
C PRO A 221 1.15 4.25 14.34
N HIS A 222 0.03 3.95 13.69
CA HIS A 222 -1.15 4.79 13.67
C HIS A 222 -2.43 4.02 13.98
N TYR A 223 -3.48 4.79 14.25
CA TYR A 223 -4.81 4.25 14.53
C TYR A 223 -5.44 3.58 13.29
N ALA A 224 -5.22 4.15 12.11
CA ALA A 224 -5.68 3.63 10.83
C ALA A 224 -4.63 3.89 9.75
N GLY A 225 -4.76 3.18 8.63
CA GLY A 225 -3.78 3.20 7.55
C GLY A 225 -3.62 1.84 6.90
N VAL A 226 -2.85 1.80 5.82
CA VAL A 226 -2.63 0.56 5.05
C VAL A 226 -1.14 0.37 4.81
N GLY A 227 -0.59 -0.79 5.17
CA GLY A 227 0.79 -1.14 4.83
C GLY A 227 0.99 -1.21 3.32
N ILE A 228 0.30 -2.16 2.66
CA ILE A 228 0.27 -2.32 1.20
C ILE A 228 -1.17 -2.34 0.71
N SER A 229 -1.52 -1.41 -0.18
CA SER A 229 -2.84 -1.35 -0.84
C SER A 229 -2.71 -1.76 -2.30
N LEU A 230 -3.48 -2.75 -2.73
CA LEU A 230 -3.55 -3.25 -4.10
C LEU A 230 -4.98 -3.07 -4.62
N ALA A 231 -5.19 -2.09 -5.49
CA ALA A 231 -6.50 -1.78 -6.05
C ALA A 231 -6.51 -2.06 -7.55
N ASN A 232 -7.52 -2.81 -8.00
CA ASN A 232 -7.70 -3.23 -9.39
C ASN A 232 -6.49 -3.98 -9.97
N THR A 233 -5.78 -4.80 -9.19
CA THR A 233 -4.58 -5.49 -9.67
C THR A 233 -4.90 -6.85 -10.30
N GLY A 234 -3.96 -7.36 -11.11
CA GLY A 234 -4.09 -8.59 -11.93
C GLY A 234 -3.19 -9.75 -11.50
N ASP A 235 -3.09 -10.76 -12.37
CA ASP A 235 -2.31 -12.01 -12.20
C ASP A 235 -0.79 -11.83 -12.11
N ARG A 236 -0.27 -10.78 -12.74
CA ARG A 236 1.16 -10.41 -12.72
C ARG A 236 1.52 -9.41 -11.64
N THR A 237 0.58 -9.08 -10.76
CA THR A 237 0.84 -8.28 -9.55
C THR A 237 1.01 -9.18 -8.33
N SER A 238 2.04 -8.92 -7.53
CA SER A 238 2.22 -9.62 -6.26
C SER A 238 2.87 -8.79 -5.17
N ALA A 239 2.46 -9.06 -3.93
CA ALA A 239 3.12 -8.63 -2.70
C ALA A 239 3.78 -9.85 -2.05
N GLN A 240 5.11 -9.85 -1.96
CA GLN A 240 5.91 -11.00 -1.53
C GLN A 240 6.91 -10.66 -0.44
N THR A 241 7.08 -11.52 0.56
CA THR A 241 8.18 -11.41 1.56
C THR A 241 8.30 -10.02 2.21
N ASN A 242 7.20 -9.26 2.33
CA ASN A 242 7.23 -7.97 2.98
C ASN A 242 7.05 -8.15 4.50
N VAL A 243 7.67 -7.26 5.28
CA VAL A 243 7.46 -7.16 6.72
C VAL A 243 6.65 -5.90 6.98
N ILE A 244 5.50 -6.04 7.63
CA ILE A 244 4.60 -4.93 7.93
C ILE A 244 4.37 -4.89 9.43
N GLN A 245 4.66 -3.76 10.06
CA GLN A 245 4.44 -3.50 11.46
C GLN A 245 3.26 -2.54 11.62
N LEU A 246 2.27 -2.96 12.40
CA LEU A 246 1.05 -2.19 12.67
C LEU A 246 0.99 -1.94 14.18
N SER A 247 1.00 -0.68 14.60
CA SER A 247 0.86 -0.36 16.02
C SER A 247 -0.19 0.70 16.25
N ASN A 248 -1.29 0.31 16.90
CA ASN A 248 -2.22 1.27 17.48
C ASN A 248 -1.83 1.53 18.94
N THR A 249 -1.30 2.72 19.22
CA THR A 249 -0.93 3.16 20.58
C THR A 249 -1.93 4.16 21.16
N ASN A 250 -2.96 4.56 20.40
CA ASN A 250 -3.88 5.61 20.83
C ASN A 250 -5.10 5.01 21.54
N VAL A 251 -5.35 5.48 22.76
CA VAL A 251 -6.41 5.03 23.68
C VAL A 251 -7.63 5.96 23.66
N THR A 252 -7.65 6.97 22.78
CA THR A 252 -8.76 7.93 22.72
C THR A 252 -10.01 7.31 22.09
N PRO A 253 -11.21 7.43 22.71
CA PRO A 253 -12.46 6.94 22.16
C PRO A 253 -12.72 7.51 20.76
N ILE A 254 -13.07 6.64 19.82
CA ILE A 254 -13.33 7.02 18.44
C ILE A 254 -14.70 7.67 18.34
N VAL A 255 -14.74 8.93 17.91
CA VAL A 255 -15.95 9.54 17.37
C VAL A 255 -16.12 9.01 15.95
N CYS A 256 -17.30 8.50 15.62
CA CYS A 256 -17.71 7.89 14.34
C CYS A 256 -17.31 8.69 13.07
N ALA A 257 -16.03 8.75 12.73
CA ALA A 257 -15.53 9.07 11.39
C ALA A 257 -15.51 7.74 10.62
N GLY A 258 -16.10 7.71 9.43
CA GLY A 258 -16.39 6.46 8.72
C GLY A 258 -15.22 5.47 8.64
N SER A 259 -15.54 4.16 8.69
CA SER A 259 -14.66 3.01 8.42
C SER A 259 -13.17 3.27 8.69
N THR A 260 -12.79 3.52 9.94
CA THR A 260 -11.38 3.53 10.30
C THR A 260 -10.87 2.09 10.23
N GLN A 261 -9.83 1.80 9.44
CA GLN A 261 -9.26 0.46 9.35
C GLN A 261 -7.74 0.55 9.32
N LEU A 262 -7.08 -0.27 10.14
CA LEU A 262 -5.63 -0.46 10.11
C LEU A 262 -5.36 -1.82 9.45
N ILE A 263 -4.79 -1.79 8.25
CA ILE A 263 -4.67 -2.96 7.38
C ILE A 263 -3.20 -3.24 7.08
N GLY A 264 -2.77 -4.49 7.21
CA GLY A 264 -1.43 -4.90 6.76
C GLY A 264 -1.35 -4.88 5.23
N ILE A 265 -2.06 -5.79 4.58
CA ILE A 265 -2.21 -5.85 3.12
C ILE A 265 -3.70 -5.83 2.76
N GLY A 266 -4.11 -4.86 1.95
CA GLY A 266 -5.50 -4.74 1.48
C GLY A 266 -5.59 -4.89 -0.02
N THR A 267 -6.55 -5.68 -0.50
CA THR A 267 -6.90 -5.77 -1.92
C THR A 267 -8.33 -5.30 -2.17
N VAL A 268 -8.53 -4.51 -3.22
CA VAL A 268 -9.85 -4.05 -3.65
C VAL A 268 -10.01 -4.32 -5.13
N ASN A 269 -11.10 -4.99 -5.52
CA ASN A 269 -11.43 -5.29 -6.91
C ASN A 269 -10.26 -5.95 -7.69
N SER A 270 -9.48 -6.79 -7.03
CA SER A 270 -8.31 -7.45 -7.63
C SER A 270 -8.68 -8.82 -8.19
N ASN A 271 -7.97 -9.29 -9.21
CA ASN A 271 -8.19 -10.61 -9.80
C ASN A 271 -6.85 -11.31 -10.00
N ASN A 272 -6.71 -12.55 -9.52
CA ASN A 272 -5.47 -13.34 -9.62
C ASN A 272 -4.22 -12.71 -8.95
N THR A 273 -4.37 -11.73 -8.08
CA THR A 273 -3.23 -11.10 -7.40
C THR A 273 -2.61 -12.02 -6.36
N GLY A 274 -1.28 -12.05 -6.31
CA GLY A 274 -0.52 -12.88 -5.37
C GLY A 274 -0.12 -12.18 -4.08
N ILE A 275 -0.40 -12.79 -2.93
CA ILE A 275 0.03 -12.31 -1.61
C ILE A 275 0.76 -13.46 -0.93
N ASN A 276 2.10 -13.44 -0.92
CA ASN A 276 2.88 -14.60 -0.48
C ASN A 276 3.99 -14.26 0.51
N ASP A 277 4.23 -15.14 1.48
CA ASP A 277 5.38 -15.09 2.39
C ASP A 277 5.50 -13.77 3.18
N ASN A 278 4.42 -13.00 3.33
CA ASN A 278 4.46 -11.73 4.04
C ASN A 278 4.35 -11.97 5.56
N SER A 279 5.06 -11.15 6.34
CA SER A 279 4.97 -11.12 7.81
C SER A 279 4.29 -9.82 8.24
N ILE A 280 3.10 -9.94 8.84
CA ILE A 280 2.29 -8.81 9.29
C ILE A 280 2.20 -8.91 10.81
N ASN A 281 2.84 -7.97 11.50
CA ASN A 281 2.98 -7.96 12.94
C ASN A 281 2.24 -6.76 13.51
N ALA A 282 1.06 -7.03 14.07
CA ALA A 282 0.33 -6.05 14.86
C ALA A 282 0.72 -6.17 16.34
N ASN A 283 0.56 -5.09 17.12
CA ASN A 283 0.81 -5.12 18.56
C ASN A 283 0.12 -6.32 19.24
N THR A 284 0.70 -6.92 20.29
CA THR A 284 0.09 -8.02 21.05
C THR A 284 -1.04 -7.56 21.96
N TYR A 285 -2.09 -8.40 22.08
CA TYR A 285 -3.27 -8.14 22.90
C TYR A 285 -2.89 -7.89 24.36
N SER A 286 -3.15 -6.68 24.85
CA SER A 286 -3.28 -6.46 26.28
C SER A 286 -4.71 -6.79 26.68
N GLN A 287 -4.88 -7.83 27.49
CA GLN A 287 -6.17 -8.24 28.08
C GLN A 287 -6.90 -7.09 28.81
N THR A 288 -6.18 -6.03 29.17
CA THR A 288 -6.70 -4.91 29.96
C THR A 288 -7.36 -3.79 29.14
N ALA A 289 -7.35 -3.84 27.81
CA ALA A 289 -7.93 -2.79 26.97
C ALA A 289 -8.48 -3.33 25.63
N PRO A 290 -9.61 -4.05 25.65
CA PRO A 290 -10.21 -4.67 24.46
C PRO A 290 -10.61 -3.68 23.35
N GLU A 291 -10.83 -2.40 23.69
CA GLU A 291 -11.25 -1.34 22.77
C GLU A 291 -10.12 -0.81 21.85
N ILE A 292 -8.85 -1.15 22.12
CA ILE A 292 -7.69 -0.67 21.35
C ILE A 292 -7.56 -1.34 19.97
N ARG A 293 -8.38 -2.36 19.68
CA ARG A 293 -8.18 -3.26 18.52
C ARG A 293 -9.25 -3.27 17.47
N ASP A 294 -10.31 -2.47 17.61
CA ASP A 294 -11.55 -2.78 16.91
C ASP A 294 -11.41 -2.85 15.36
N ASP A 295 -10.40 -2.23 14.75
CA ASP A 295 -10.28 -2.21 13.29
C ASP A 295 -8.96 -2.71 12.68
N ILE A 296 -8.16 -3.52 13.41
CA ILE A 296 -6.88 -4.04 12.87
C ILE A 296 -7.07 -5.36 12.11
N SER A 297 -6.85 -5.33 10.80
CA SER A 297 -6.87 -6.50 9.91
C SER A 297 -5.48 -6.81 9.37
N GLY A 298 -5.05 -8.07 9.45
CA GLY A 298 -3.81 -8.50 8.81
C GLY A 298 -3.90 -8.37 7.30
N ILE A 299 -4.79 -9.18 6.71
CA ILE A 299 -5.09 -9.16 5.28
C ILE A 299 -6.57 -8.80 5.09
N LEU A 300 -6.86 -7.87 4.18
CA LEU A 300 -8.22 -7.54 3.74
C LEU A 300 -8.36 -7.88 2.25
N LEU A 301 -9.41 -8.63 1.91
CA LEU A 301 -9.86 -8.86 0.54
C LEU A 301 -11.24 -8.25 0.37
N HIS A 302 -11.41 -7.38 -0.61
CA HIS A 302 -12.71 -6.77 -0.91
C HIS A 302 -13.01 -6.89 -2.40
N LYS A 303 -14.09 -7.61 -2.76
CA LYS A 303 -14.48 -7.87 -4.16
C LYS A 303 -13.32 -8.41 -5.00
N SER A 304 -12.50 -9.30 -4.44
CA SER A 304 -11.21 -9.68 -5.03
C SER A 304 -11.13 -11.18 -5.29
N GLN A 305 -11.42 -11.60 -6.52
CA GLN A 305 -11.56 -13.01 -6.91
C GLN A 305 -10.23 -13.63 -7.34
N ASN A 306 -10.12 -14.96 -7.25
CA ASN A 306 -8.98 -15.75 -7.73
C ASN A 306 -7.61 -15.37 -7.16
N ASN A 307 -7.58 -14.50 -6.14
CA ASN A 307 -6.34 -14.16 -5.47
C ASN A 307 -5.79 -15.39 -4.74
N TYR A 308 -4.47 -15.48 -4.66
CA TYR A 308 -3.77 -16.54 -3.94
C TYR A 308 -2.99 -15.97 -2.76
N LEU A 309 -3.20 -16.57 -1.60
CA LEU A 309 -2.61 -16.20 -0.33
C LEU A 309 -1.81 -17.40 0.17
N LYS A 310 -0.47 -17.33 0.11
CA LYS A 310 0.39 -18.46 0.44
C LYS A 310 1.42 -18.10 1.50
N CYS A 311 1.55 -18.93 2.53
CA CYS A 311 2.64 -18.83 3.51
C CYS A 311 2.73 -17.48 4.24
N ASN A 312 1.63 -16.71 4.32
CA ASN A 312 1.66 -15.45 5.07
C ASN A 312 1.56 -15.71 6.56
N MET A 313 2.29 -14.93 7.36
CA MET A 313 2.20 -14.92 8.82
C MET A 313 1.56 -13.62 9.28
N VAL A 314 0.40 -13.71 9.92
CA VAL A 314 -0.26 -12.58 10.57
C VAL A 314 -0.22 -12.81 12.07
N SER A 315 0.27 -11.81 12.81
CA SER A 315 0.37 -11.89 14.26
C SER A 315 -0.26 -10.69 14.96
N GLY A 316 -0.89 -10.94 16.12
CA GLY A 316 -1.36 -9.88 17.02
C GLY A 316 -2.40 -8.94 16.41
N SER A 317 -3.19 -9.36 15.43
CA SER A 317 -4.26 -8.53 14.85
C SER A 317 -5.61 -8.75 15.56
N ARG A 318 -6.63 -7.95 15.24
CA ARG A 318 -8.02 -8.35 15.58
C ARG A 318 -8.47 -9.45 14.65
N PHE A 319 -8.33 -9.23 13.36
CA PHE A 319 -8.66 -10.19 12.31
C PHE A 319 -7.38 -10.64 11.60
N GLY A 320 -7.13 -11.94 11.52
CA GLY A 320 -6.06 -12.49 10.69
C GLY A 320 -6.28 -12.15 9.21
N LEU A 321 -7.47 -12.48 8.73
CA LEU A 321 -7.95 -12.17 7.38
C LEU A 321 -9.39 -11.66 7.44
N VAL A 322 -9.74 -10.72 6.57
CA VAL A 322 -11.10 -10.27 6.33
C VAL A 322 -11.42 -10.42 4.84
N ALA A 323 -12.52 -11.07 4.49
CA ALA A 323 -13.07 -11.05 3.14
C ALA A 323 -14.44 -10.35 3.13
N ILE A 324 -14.63 -9.41 2.21
CA ILE A 324 -15.86 -8.64 2.04
C ILE A 324 -16.32 -8.78 0.58
N ASN A 325 -17.58 -9.18 0.37
CA ASN A 325 -18.10 -9.52 -0.97
C ASN A 325 -17.29 -10.61 -1.70
N ASN A 326 -17.67 -10.92 -2.94
CA ASN A 326 -17.09 -12.04 -3.68
C ASN A 326 -15.56 -11.97 -3.77
N CYS A 327 -14.92 -12.88 -3.03
CA CYS A 327 -13.48 -13.11 -3.04
C CYS A 327 -13.18 -14.58 -3.35
N GLY A 328 -14.10 -15.26 -4.02
CA GLY A 328 -14.00 -16.68 -4.35
C GLY A 328 -12.72 -16.97 -5.14
N THR A 329 -12.06 -18.07 -4.81
CA THR A 329 -10.80 -18.47 -5.44
C THR A 329 -10.71 -19.99 -5.59
N ASN A 330 -9.63 -20.46 -6.20
CA ASN A 330 -9.37 -21.88 -6.33
C ASN A 330 -9.16 -22.53 -4.95
N PRO A 331 -9.64 -23.78 -4.73
CA PRO A 331 -9.44 -24.49 -3.48
C PRO A 331 -8.03 -24.51 -2.94
N LEU A 332 -7.00 -24.52 -3.79
CA LEU A 332 -5.58 -24.56 -3.40
C LEU A 332 -4.89 -23.18 -3.41
N ALA A 333 -5.65 -22.10 -3.58
CA ALA A 333 -5.12 -20.75 -3.64
C ALA A 333 -4.78 -20.17 -2.26
N ILE A 334 -5.43 -20.65 -1.20
CA ILE A 334 -5.26 -20.15 0.18
C ILE A 334 -4.58 -21.24 1.03
N GLN A 335 -3.25 -21.23 1.11
CA GLN A 335 -2.48 -22.34 1.69
C GLN A 335 -1.31 -21.90 2.57
N GLY A 336 -1.03 -22.66 3.64
CA GLY A 336 0.13 -22.46 4.51
C GLY A 336 0.13 -21.16 5.32
N ASN A 337 -0.99 -20.44 5.40
CA ASN A 337 -1.05 -19.18 6.14
C ASN A 337 -1.12 -19.46 7.65
N ILE A 338 -0.42 -18.65 8.44
CA ILE A 338 -0.39 -18.74 9.90
C ILE A 338 -1.02 -17.47 10.48
N VAL A 339 -2.05 -17.65 11.29
CA VAL A 339 -2.63 -16.59 12.13
C VAL A 339 -2.25 -16.89 13.59
N TYR A 340 -1.45 -16.01 14.19
CA TYR A 340 -0.88 -16.19 15.53
C TYR A 340 -1.31 -15.09 16.50
N ASN A 341 -1.87 -15.45 17.65
CA ASN A 341 -2.30 -14.47 18.68
C ASN A 341 -3.26 -13.38 18.16
N SER A 342 -4.02 -13.66 17.10
CA SER A 342 -5.11 -12.78 16.68
C SER A 342 -6.38 -13.06 17.48
N VAL A 343 -7.19 -12.03 17.73
CA VAL A 343 -8.46 -12.20 18.48
C VAL A 343 -9.41 -13.14 17.73
N LEU A 344 -9.47 -12.96 16.40
CA LEU A 344 -10.31 -13.70 15.47
C LEU A 344 -9.42 -14.19 14.32
N GLY A 345 -9.62 -15.44 13.88
CA GLY A 345 -8.90 -16.03 12.76
C GLY A 345 -9.25 -15.31 11.45
N TRP A 346 -10.26 -15.80 10.75
CA TRP A 346 -10.77 -15.19 9.51
C TRP A 346 -12.20 -14.67 9.69
N LEU A 347 -12.48 -13.50 9.11
CA LEU A 347 -13.79 -12.86 9.09
C LEU A 347 -14.32 -12.77 7.67
N MET A 348 -15.54 -13.23 7.45
CA MET A 348 -16.25 -13.18 6.18
C MET A 348 -17.50 -12.30 6.34
N ARG A 349 -17.56 -11.18 5.61
CA ARG A 349 -18.63 -10.17 5.72
C ARG A 349 -19.48 -10.06 4.45
N HIS A 350 -20.80 -10.04 4.63
CA HIS A 350 -21.81 -10.07 3.57
C HIS A 350 -22.42 -8.69 3.28
N LEU A 351 -22.46 -8.27 2.01
CA LEU A 351 -23.24 -7.14 1.48
C LEU A 351 -23.66 -7.39 0.01
N GLY A 352 -24.45 -8.43 -0.29
CA GLY A 352 -24.85 -8.81 -1.67
C GLY A 352 -24.31 -10.18 -2.10
N ASP A 353 -23.90 -10.37 -3.37
CA ASP A 353 -23.46 -11.64 -4.00
C ASP A 353 -22.08 -12.17 -3.49
N GLU A 354 -21.97 -12.20 -2.16
CA GLU A 354 -21.30 -13.09 -1.20
C GLU A 354 -19.80 -12.94 -0.86
N GLY A 355 -19.53 -12.58 0.40
CA GLY A 355 -18.23 -12.54 1.10
C GLY A 355 -17.61 -13.91 1.39
N THR A 356 -17.07 -14.60 0.39
CA THR A 356 -16.50 -15.94 0.53
C THR A 356 -15.13 -16.06 -0.14
N LEU A 357 -14.32 -17.03 0.30
CA LEU A 357 -13.13 -17.49 -0.42
C LEU A 357 -13.44 -18.67 -1.37
N GLY A 358 -14.68 -19.17 -1.38
CA GLY A 358 -15.00 -20.49 -1.91
C GLY A 358 -14.53 -21.59 -0.96
N ASP A 359 -14.46 -22.82 -1.46
CA ASP A 359 -13.80 -23.91 -0.73
C ASP A 359 -12.31 -23.58 -0.55
N VAL A 360 -11.78 -23.86 0.64
CA VAL A 360 -10.36 -23.72 0.98
C VAL A 360 -9.87 -25.10 1.38
N GLY A 361 -9.23 -25.79 0.44
CA GLY A 361 -8.89 -27.21 0.52
C GLY A 361 -9.84 -28.09 -0.30
N ASP A 362 -9.46 -29.35 -0.50
CA ASP A 362 -10.31 -30.33 -1.19
C ASP A 362 -10.21 -31.72 -0.51
N ASN A 363 -10.97 -32.71 -1.02
CA ASN A 363 -11.00 -34.06 -0.45
C ASN A 363 -9.64 -34.78 -0.44
N ALA A 364 -8.67 -34.31 -1.22
CA ALA A 364 -7.32 -34.88 -1.33
C ALA A 364 -6.24 -34.01 -0.65
N ASN A 365 -6.52 -32.72 -0.39
CA ASN A 365 -5.53 -31.73 0.04
C ASN A 365 -6.04 -30.87 1.20
N ASP A 366 -5.41 -31.01 2.37
CA ASP A 366 -5.47 -29.99 3.43
C ASP A 366 -4.50 -28.86 3.08
N ASN A 367 -5.01 -27.64 3.02
CA ASN A 367 -4.23 -26.45 2.73
C ASN A 367 -3.30 -26.01 3.87
N ASN A 368 -3.35 -26.67 5.03
CA ASN A 368 -2.44 -26.47 6.16
C ASN A 368 -2.41 -24.99 6.64
N ASN A 369 -3.58 -24.35 6.70
CA ASN A 369 -3.70 -23.03 7.33
C ASN A 369 -3.80 -23.21 8.85
N GLN A 370 -3.00 -22.45 9.60
CA GLN A 370 -2.84 -22.64 11.05
C GLN A 370 -3.35 -21.44 11.85
N PHE A 371 -4.09 -21.72 12.92
CA PHE A 371 -4.59 -20.72 13.88
C PHE A 371 -4.04 -21.08 15.26
N THR A 372 -3.07 -20.30 15.75
CA THR A 372 -2.27 -20.63 16.93
C THR A 372 -2.18 -19.44 17.91
N GLY A 373 -1.76 -19.68 19.16
CA GLY A 373 -1.64 -18.64 20.19
C GLY A 373 -2.77 -18.66 21.24
N VAL A 374 -3.06 -17.50 21.87
CA VAL A 374 -4.21 -17.34 22.78
C VAL A 374 -5.46 -17.77 22.01
N THR A 375 -6.18 -18.77 22.51
CA THR A 375 -7.28 -19.44 21.81
C THR A 375 -8.17 -18.40 21.13
N PRO A 376 -8.16 -18.30 19.78
CA PRO A 376 -9.01 -17.35 19.09
C PRO A 376 -10.44 -17.60 19.54
N ALA A 377 -11.20 -16.54 19.82
CA ALA A 377 -12.59 -16.70 20.24
C ALA A 377 -13.40 -17.50 19.18
N ALA A 378 -12.96 -17.48 17.92
CA ALA A 378 -13.21 -18.50 16.91
C ALA A 378 -12.18 -18.43 15.77
N LYS A 379 -12.16 -19.48 14.94
CA LYS A 379 -11.26 -19.62 13.80
C LYS A 379 -11.83 -18.96 12.55
N VAL A 380 -13.14 -19.10 12.30
CA VAL A 380 -13.84 -18.46 11.18
C VAL A 380 -15.14 -17.82 11.67
N PHE A 381 -15.38 -16.58 11.25
CA PHE A 381 -16.57 -15.81 11.60
C PHE A 381 -17.31 -15.34 10.36
N LYS A 382 -18.63 -15.57 10.32
CA LYS A 382 -19.50 -15.07 9.26
C LYS A 382 -20.50 -14.07 9.85
N PHE A 383 -20.55 -12.84 9.31
CA PHE A 383 -21.54 -11.83 9.69
C PHE A 383 -22.67 -11.78 8.66
N CYS A 384 -23.88 -12.15 9.08
CA CYS A 384 -25.12 -11.92 8.36
C CYS A 384 -25.82 -10.69 8.98
N GLU A 385 -26.18 -9.69 8.17
CA GLU A 385 -26.91 -8.49 8.66
C GLU A 385 -28.45 -8.61 8.54
N GLN A 386 -28.98 -9.78 8.21
CA GLN A 386 -30.41 -10.09 8.39
C GLN A 386 -30.62 -11.09 9.53
N SER A 387 -31.85 -11.16 10.05
CA SER A 387 -32.32 -11.78 11.31
C SER A 387 -31.85 -13.20 11.69
N ASP A 388 -31.00 -13.82 10.88
CA ASP A 388 -30.37 -15.09 11.17
C ASP A 388 -29.12 -14.88 12.03
N GLY A 389 -29.12 -15.54 13.20
CA GLY A 389 -28.09 -15.41 14.22
C GLY A 389 -26.67 -15.59 13.69
N LYS A 390 -25.72 -14.94 14.36
CA LYS A 390 -24.27 -15.09 14.10
C LYS A 390 -23.90 -16.58 14.14
N VAL A 391 -23.44 -17.13 13.02
CA VAL A 391 -22.91 -18.51 12.98
C VAL A 391 -21.39 -18.44 13.14
N ILE A 392 -20.89 -19.12 14.18
CA ILE A 392 -19.48 -19.17 14.55
C ILE A 392 -18.97 -20.59 14.25
N PHE A 393 -17.94 -20.72 13.40
CA PHE A 393 -17.31 -22.02 13.13
C PHE A 393 -15.98 -22.09 13.90
N THR A 394 -15.87 -23.02 14.87
CA THR A 394 -14.82 -23.02 15.91
C THR A 394 -13.77 -24.13 15.79
N ASN A 395 -13.89 -25.09 14.87
CA ASN A 395 -12.98 -26.25 14.80
C ASN A 395 -12.08 -26.27 13.54
N ALA A 396 -11.14 -27.23 13.51
CA ALA A 396 -10.15 -27.35 12.42
C ALA A 396 -10.90 -27.55 11.09
N ILE A 397 -10.55 -26.80 10.05
CA ILE A 397 -11.20 -26.86 8.73
C ILE A 397 -11.12 -28.31 8.22
N GLN A 398 -12.15 -29.11 8.45
CA GLN A 398 -12.32 -30.37 7.75
C GLN A 398 -12.87 -30.06 6.35
N GLY A 399 -12.62 -30.91 5.35
CA GLY A 399 -12.94 -30.61 3.92
C GLY A 399 -14.42 -30.33 3.61
N ASN A 400 -15.29 -30.46 4.60
CA ASN A 400 -16.72 -30.16 4.59
C ASN A 400 -17.10 -28.89 5.40
N GLU A 401 -16.18 -28.33 6.20
CA GLU A 401 -16.35 -27.09 6.99
C GLU A 401 -15.81 -25.84 6.27
N SER A 402 -15.16 -26.00 5.11
CA SER A 402 -14.72 -24.90 4.23
C SER A 402 -15.82 -24.35 3.30
N LYS A 403 -17.00 -24.98 3.31
CA LYS A 403 -18.11 -24.63 2.44
C LYS A 403 -18.79 -23.35 2.88
N SER A 404 -18.94 -22.39 1.97
CA SER A 404 -19.73 -21.20 2.24
C SER A 404 -21.22 -21.50 2.15
N TYR A 405 -21.85 -21.76 3.30
CA TYR A 405 -23.29 -21.96 3.39
C TYR A 405 -24.06 -20.72 2.93
N ASN A 406 -24.84 -20.83 1.86
CA ASN A 406 -25.72 -19.77 1.38
C ASN A 406 -27.03 -19.81 2.15
N ILE A 407 -27.23 -18.88 3.10
CA ILE A 407 -28.41 -18.86 3.97
C ILE A 407 -29.71 -18.58 3.21
N ASN A 408 -29.64 -17.92 2.04
CA ASN A 408 -30.81 -17.54 1.25
C ASN A 408 -31.32 -18.73 0.41
N THR A 409 -30.43 -19.68 0.08
CA THR A 409 -30.76 -20.82 -0.78
C THR A 409 -30.63 -22.17 -0.07
N GLY A 410 -30.06 -22.20 1.13
CA GLY A 410 -29.78 -23.44 1.89
C GLY A 410 -28.75 -24.34 1.23
N ALA A 411 -27.97 -23.82 0.26
CA ALA A 411 -26.97 -24.59 -0.46
C ALA A 411 -25.64 -24.61 0.31
N GLU A 412 -25.10 -25.82 0.49
CA GLU A 412 -23.77 -26.10 1.05
C GLU A 412 -22.67 -26.05 0.00
#